data_AF-A0A3N7CXF0-F1
#
_entry.id   AF-A0A3N7CXF0-F1
#
_cell.length_a   1.000
_cell.length_b   1.000
_cell.length_c   1.000
_cell.angle_alpha   90.00
_cell.angle_beta   90.00
_cell.angle_gamma   90.00
#
_symmetry.space_group_name_H-M   'P 1'
#
loop_
_entity.id
_entity.type
_entity.pdbx_description
1 polymer ?
#
loop_
_entity_poly.entity_id
_entity_poly.type
_entity_poly.pdbx_seq_one_letter_code
_entity_poly.pdbx_strand_id
1 'polypeptide(L)'
;MKHLRLILLLIVVLQGLNSMAQNFVLKGVVIEKGSNVRIALAEITNLNNKIGATSNEIGLFEVNAKAGDTLLVKKRNLTDQMVVVKTDDDLVIYLVRGSTMLEEVTVKGQTKKQEMEDIKRDFRHNGSFYAGKPPLILLNPFGGSPLTFFYELFGKTPARARNFNRYYKKELSLIEIDKFFNKSLVISYTTLRGKELDKFLLDYYPSSSMANNWSNYDAVKYIKESAKYYTDTLKRNN
;
A
#
# COMPACT_ATOMS: atom_id res chain seq x y z
N MET A 1 -70.73 17.32 -31.15
CA MET A 1 -70.54 15.85 -31.01
C MET A 1 -69.31 15.28 -31.73
N LYS A 2 -68.82 15.85 -32.84
CA LYS A 2 -67.65 15.34 -33.58
C LYS A 2 -66.34 15.37 -32.77
N HIS A 3 -66.08 16.44 -32.02
CA HIS A 3 -64.89 16.57 -31.18
C HIS A 3 -64.85 15.60 -29.99
N LEU A 4 -66.02 15.26 -29.42
CA LEU A 4 -66.12 14.30 -28.32
C LEU A 4 -65.75 12.87 -28.76
N ARG A 5 -66.12 12.49 -29.99
CA ARG A 5 -65.69 11.22 -30.60
C ARG A 5 -64.19 11.17 -30.86
N LEU A 6 -63.59 12.30 -31.25
CA LEU A 6 -62.14 12.40 -31.48
C LEU A 6 -61.34 12.24 -30.18
N ILE A 7 -61.83 12.85 -29.09
CA ILE A 7 -61.23 12.74 -27.75
C ILE A 7 -61.34 11.30 -27.21
N LEU A 8 -62.48 10.65 -27.41
CA LEU A 8 -62.67 9.25 -27.01
C LEU A 8 -61.72 8.30 -27.77
N LEU A 9 -61.52 8.55 -29.07
CA LEU A 9 -60.62 7.75 -29.91
C LEU A 9 -59.14 7.98 -29.54
N LEU A 10 -58.78 9.20 -29.17
CA LEU A 10 -57.44 9.53 -28.65
C LEU A 10 -57.16 8.80 -27.33
N ILE A 11 -58.13 8.74 -26.40
CA ILE A 11 -57.99 8.03 -25.11
C ILE A 11 -57.80 6.51 -25.32
N VAL A 12 -58.47 5.91 -26.30
CA VAL A 12 -58.29 4.48 -26.63
C VAL A 12 -56.91 4.20 -27.23
N VAL A 13 -56.40 5.09 -28.08
CA VAL A 13 -55.05 4.97 -28.67
C VAL A 13 -53.95 5.15 -27.62
N LEU A 14 -54.12 6.05 -26.64
CA LEU A 14 -53.16 6.23 -25.55
C LEU A 14 -53.07 5.03 -24.60
N GLN A 15 -54.14 4.23 -24.46
CA GLN A 15 -54.09 3.00 -23.65
C GLN A 15 -53.31 1.86 -24.33
N GLY A 16 -53.13 1.92 -25.65
CA GLY A 16 -52.33 0.96 -26.43
C GLY A 16 -50.80 1.16 -26.35
N LEU A 17 -50.33 2.25 -25.72
CA LEU A 17 -48.89 2.56 -25.59
C LEU A 17 -48.25 2.00 -24.31
N ASN A 18 -48.95 1.14 -23.55
CA ASN A 18 -48.32 0.39 -22.48
C ASN A 18 -47.50 -0.76 -23.07
N SER A 19 -46.23 -0.45 -23.40
CA SER A 19 -45.22 -1.42 -23.80
C SER A 19 -45.24 -2.64 -22.89
N MET A 20 -45.38 -3.83 -23.51
CA MET A 20 -45.23 -5.10 -22.82
C MET A 20 -43.77 -5.30 -22.38
N ALA A 21 -43.48 -4.94 -21.14
CA ALA A 21 -42.33 -5.47 -20.41
C ALA A 21 -42.87 -6.29 -19.23
N GLN A 22 -43.35 -7.50 -19.55
CA GLN A 22 -43.80 -8.45 -18.54
C GLN A 22 -42.59 -8.95 -17.74
N ASN A 23 -42.75 -9.06 -16.42
CA ASN A 23 -41.78 -9.76 -15.58
C ASN A 23 -41.84 -11.25 -15.93
N PHE A 24 -40.67 -11.86 -16.11
CA PHE A 24 -40.54 -13.31 -16.26
C PHE A 24 -39.38 -13.82 -15.40
N VAL A 25 -39.38 -15.13 -15.17
CA VAL A 25 -38.26 -15.83 -14.52
C VAL A 25 -37.25 -16.17 -15.60
N LEU A 26 -36.17 -15.39 -15.68
CA LEU A 26 -35.06 -15.67 -16.58
C LEU A 26 -34.24 -16.83 -16.02
N LYS A 27 -33.99 -17.84 -16.86
CA LYS A 27 -33.12 -18.97 -16.53
C LYS A 27 -31.79 -18.82 -17.27
N GLY A 28 -30.73 -19.36 -16.69
CA GLY A 28 -29.44 -19.32 -17.35
C GLY A 28 -28.36 -20.14 -16.68
N VAL A 29 -27.18 -20.14 -17.28
CA VAL A 29 -25.98 -20.83 -16.79
C VAL A 29 -24.79 -19.89 -16.76
N VAL A 30 -23.98 -19.98 -15.70
CA VAL A 30 -22.72 -19.23 -15.58
C VAL A 30 -21.54 -20.15 -15.86
N ILE A 31 -20.67 -19.77 -16.79
CA ILE A 31 -19.55 -20.57 -17.29
C ILE A 31 -18.25 -19.77 -17.23
N GLU A 32 -17.15 -20.42 -16.86
CA GLU A 32 -15.82 -19.84 -16.94
C GLU A 32 -15.31 -19.82 -18.40
N LYS A 33 -14.98 -18.63 -18.90
CA LYS A 33 -14.47 -18.43 -20.25
C LYS A 33 -13.10 -19.10 -20.39
N GLY A 34 -12.98 -20.04 -21.33
CA GLY A 34 -11.74 -20.73 -21.68
C GLY A 34 -11.58 -22.12 -21.06
N SER A 35 -12.27 -22.45 -19.97
CA SER A 35 -12.24 -23.80 -19.35
C SER A 35 -13.56 -24.57 -19.51
N ASN A 36 -14.64 -23.89 -19.90
CA ASN A 36 -16.00 -24.44 -20.00
C ASN A 36 -16.53 -25.03 -18.67
N VAL A 37 -15.92 -24.65 -17.55
CA VAL A 37 -16.33 -25.06 -16.21
C VAL A 37 -17.56 -24.26 -15.81
N ARG A 38 -18.61 -24.95 -15.34
CA ARG A 38 -19.82 -24.30 -14.81
C ARG A 38 -19.54 -23.73 -13.42
N ILE A 39 -19.99 -22.50 -13.18
CA ILE A 39 -19.66 -21.75 -11.98
C ILE A 39 -20.81 -21.81 -10.99
N ALA A 40 -20.64 -22.58 -9.92
CA ALA A 40 -21.54 -22.59 -8.78
C ALA A 40 -21.36 -21.35 -7.89
N LEU A 41 -22.39 -20.98 -7.15
CA LEU A 41 -22.39 -19.87 -6.19
C LEU A 41 -21.89 -18.55 -6.81
N ALA A 42 -22.26 -18.28 -8.05
CA ALA A 42 -22.16 -16.95 -8.65
C ALA A 42 -23.35 -16.12 -8.16
N GLU A 43 -23.13 -14.87 -7.83
CA GLU A 43 -24.16 -13.93 -7.43
C GLU A 43 -24.71 -13.23 -8.68
N ILE A 44 -26.02 -13.32 -8.92
CA ILE A 44 -26.70 -12.68 -10.04
C ILE A 44 -27.64 -11.64 -9.45
N THR A 45 -27.38 -10.36 -9.72
CA THR A 45 -28.18 -9.26 -9.18
C THR A 45 -28.77 -8.43 -10.31
N ASN A 46 -30.10 -8.33 -10.36
CA ASN A 46 -30.77 -7.41 -11.27
C ASN A 46 -30.61 -5.98 -10.74
N LEU A 47 -29.95 -5.12 -11.51
CA LEU A 47 -29.61 -3.77 -11.07
C LEU A 47 -30.80 -2.82 -11.02
N ASN A 48 -31.89 -3.13 -11.74
CA ASN A 48 -33.08 -2.31 -11.79
C ASN A 48 -33.94 -2.50 -10.53
N ASN A 49 -34.31 -3.74 -10.21
CA ASN A 49 -35.19 -4.07 -9.08
C ASN A 49 -34.44 -4.53 -7.80
N LYS A 50 -33.11 -4.66 -7.86
CA LYS A 50 -32.23 -5.13 -6.76
C LYS A 50 -32.51 -6.56 -6.28
N ILE A 51 -33.25 -7.35 -7.05
CA ILE A 51 -33.51 -8.75 -6.75
C ILE A 51 -32.27 -9.56 -7.14
N GLY A 52 -31.78 -10.36 -6.19
CA GLY A 52 -30.62 -11.23 -6.36
C GLY A 52 -31.02 -12.71 -6.42
N ALA A 53 -30.20 -13.50 -7.10
CA ALA A 53 -30.23 -14.95 -7.13
C ALA A 53 -28.79 -15.49 -7.06
N THR A 54 -28.64 -16.79 -6.84
CA THR A 54 -27.32 -17.44 -6.81
C THR A 54 -27.35 -18.68 -7.68
N SER A 55 -26.27 -18.95 -8.42
CA SER A 55 -26.19 -20.17 -9.22
C SER A 55 -25.99 -21.41 -8.35
N ASN A 56 -26.61 -22.52 -8.73
CA ASN A 56 -26.53 -23.81 -8.03
C ASN A 56 -25.22 -24.57 -8.35
N GLU A 57 -25.06 -25.78 -7.80
CA GLU A 57 -23.85 -26.62 -7.99
C GLU A 57 -23.51 -26.94 -9.45
N ILE A 58 -24.53 -26.95 -10.32
CA ILE A 58 -24.38 -27.18 -11.76
C ILE A 58 -24.37 -25.88 -12.58
N GLY A 59 -24.18 -24.73 -11.91
CA GLY A 59 -24.01 -23.41 -12.49
C GLY A 59 -25.29 -22.76 -13.06
N LEU A 60 -26.47 -23.34 -12.82
CA LEU A 60 -27.75 -22.79 -13.26
C LEU A 60 -28.27 -21.75 -12.28
N PHE A 61 -28.93 -20.71 -12.79
CA PHE A 61 -29.61 -19.69 -11.97
C PHE A 61 -31.01 -19.39 -12.53
N GLU A 62 -31.88 -18.89 -11.65
CA GLU A 62 -33.20 -18.37 -11.99
C GLU A 62 -33.39 -17.02 -11.31
N VAL A 63 -33.77 -15.99 -12.05
CA VAL A 63 -33.94 -14.62 -11.50
C VAL A 63 -35.11 -13.91 -12.16
N ASN A 64 -35.87 -13.14 -11.39
CA ASN A 64 -36.96 -12.31 -11.93
C ASN A 64 -36.38 -11.08 -12.65
N ALA A 65 -36.69 -10.96 -13.94
CA ALA A 65 -36.22 -9.86 -14.79
C ALA A 65 -37.27 -9.45 -15.83
N LYS A 66 -37.06 -8.27 -16.42
CA LYS A 66 -37.77 -7.80 -17.61
C LYS A 66 -36.79 -7.60 -18.75
N ALA A 67 -37.30 -7.67 -19.98
CA ALA A 67 -36.55 -7.21 -21.14
C ALA A 67 -36.13 -5.74 -20.94
N GLY A 68 -34.84 -5.46 -21.12
CA GLY A 68 -34.20 -4.17 -20.85
C GLY A 68 -33.49 -4.08 -19.50
N ASP A 69 -33.74 -4.98 -18.55
CA ASP A 69 -33.01 -5.00 -17.27
C ASP A 69 -31.54 -5.39 -17.48
N THR A 70 -30.69 -4.99 -16.54
CA THR A 70 -29.27 -5.35 -16.54
C THR A 70 -28.95 -6.22 -15.34
N LEU A 71 -28.41 -7.41 -15.60
CA LEU A 71 -27.91 -8.33 -14.59
C LEU A 71 -26.42 -8.08 -14.35
N LEU A 72 -26.05 -7.95 -13.09
CA LEU A 72 -24.67 -7.95 -12.62
C LEU A 72 -24.35 -9.33 -12.06
N VAL A 73 -23.39 -10.01 -12.66
CA VAL A 73 -22.94 -11.33 -12.23
C VAL A 73 -21.56 -11.22 -11.62
N LYS A 74 -21.44 -11.68 -10.38
CA LYS A 74 -20.20 -11.63 -9.58
C LYS A 74 -19.79 -13.01 -9.10
N LYS A 75 -18.48 -13.22 -9.04
CA LYS A 75 -17.89 -14.39 -8.40
C LYS A 75 -16.48 -14.03 -7.92
N ARG A 76 -16.11 -14.50 -6.73
CA ARG A 76 -14.76 -14.32 -6.19
C ARG A 76 -13.69 -14.81 -7.20
N ASN A 77 -12.67 -14.00 -7.43
CA ASN A 77 -11.54 -14.24 -8.35
C ASN A 77 -11.93 -14.30 -9.85
N LEU A 78 -13.14 -13.88 -10.22
CA LEU A 78 -13.56 -13.69 -11.60
C LEU A 78 -13.90 -12.21 -11.82
N THR A 79 -13.79 -11.75 -13.06
CA THR A 79 -14.19 -10.39 -13.43
C THR A 79 -15.71 -10.30 -13.47
N ASP A 80 -16.27 -9.29 -12.79
CA ASP A 80 -17.71 -8.99 -12.81
C ASP A 80 -18.20 -8.76 -14.25
N GLN A 81 -19.37 -9.32 -14.58
CA GLN A 81 -19.97 -9.19 -15.90
C GLN A 81 -21.35 -8.53 -15.80
N MET A 82 -21.59 -7.55 -16.66
CA MET A 82 -22.91 -6.94 -16.84
C MET A 82 -23.53 -7.51 -18.12
N VAL A 83 -24.79 -7.95 -18.04
CA VAL A 83 -25.54 -8.50 -19.18
C VAL A 83 -26.92 -7.88 -19.25
N VAL A 84 -27.30 -7.37 -20.42
CA VAL A 84 -28.64 -6.83 -20.67
C VAL A 84 -29.58 -7.96 -21.07
N VAL A 85 -30.70 -8.08 -20.38
CA VAL A 85 -31.76 -9.05 -20.67
C VAL A 85 -32.53 -8.56 -21.90
N LYS A 86 -32.57 -9.38 -22.96
CA LYS A 86 -33.24 -9.04 -24.22
C LYS A 86 -34.58 -9.75 -24.38
N THR A 87 -34.60 -11.05 -24.08
CA THR A 87 -35.74 -11.96 -24.23
C THR A 87 -35.86 -12.82 -22.96
N ASP A 88 -36.88 -13.66 -22.90
CA ASP A 88 -37.11 -14.69 -21.88
C ASP A 88 -36.39 -16.01 -22.17
N ASP A 89 -35.57 -16.06 -23.21
CA ASP A 89 -34.74 -17.22 -23.56
C ASP A 89 -33.64 -17.49 -22.53
N ASP A 90 -33.22 -18.75 -22.45
CA ASP A 90 -32.13 -19.19 -21.57
C ASP A 90 -30.82 -18.44 -21.88
N LEU A 91 -30.19 -17.90 -20.83
CA LEU A 91 -28.99 -17.08 -20.96
C LEU A 91 -27.71 -17.83 -20.57
N VAL A 92 -26.70 -17.77 -21.43
CA VAL A 92 -25.34 -18.25 -21.10
C VAL A 92 -24.45 -17.05 -20.78
N ILE A 93 -23.91 -17.01 -19.56
CA ILE A 93 -23.05 -15.93 -19.07
C ILE A 93 -21.64 -16.44 -18.88
N TYR A 94 -20.67 -15.82 -19.57
CA TYR A 94 -19.27 -16.16 -19.45
C TYR A 94 -18.55 -15.20 -18.50
N LEU A 95 -17.97 -15.72 -17.43
CA LEU A 95 -17.07 -14.97 -16.56
C LEU A 95 -15.61 -15.24 -16.94
N VAL A 96 -14.79 -14.20 -16.93
CA VAL A 96 -13.35 -14.30 -17.21
C VAL A 96 -12.61 -14.44 -15.89
N ARG A 97 -11.54 -15.26 -15.85
CA ARG A 97 -10.62 -15.26 -14.70
C ARG A 97 -10.11 -13.86 -14.45
N GLY A 98 -10.43 -13.33 -13.28
CA GLY A 98 -9.83 -12.09 -12.82
C GLY A 98 -8.38 -12.39 -12.52
N SER A 99 -7.47 -11.92 -13.38
CA SER A 99 -6.07 -11.82 -12.98
C SER A 99 -6.01 -10.73 -11.92
N THR A 100 -6.17 -11.09 -10.65
CA THR A 100 -5.73 -10.23 -9.56
C THR A 100 -4.21 -10.28 -9.53
N MET A 101 -3.55 -9.76 -10.58
CA MET A 101 -2.29 -9.08 -10.36
C MET A 101 -2.66 -7.86 -9.54
N LEU A 102 -2.48 -7.96 -8.22
CA LEU A 102 -2.27 -6.76 -7.42
C LEU A 102 -1.14 -6.03 -8.14
N GLU A 103 -1.36 -4.77 -8.53
CA GLU A 103 -0.22 -3.92 -8.90
C GLU A 103 0.78 -4.08 -7.77
N GLU A 104 2.01 -4.46 -8.13
CA GLU A 104 3.10 -4.43 -7.17
C GLU A 104 3.15 -3.00 -6.66
N VAL A 105 2.61 -2.77 -5.46
CA VAL A 105 2.88 -1.57 -4.73
C VAL A 105 4.37 -1.69 -4.50
N THR A 106 5.15 -0.99 -5.33
CA THR A 106 6.56 -0.82 -5.10
C THR A 106 6.63 -0.03 -3.79
N VAL A 107 6.58 -0.74 -2.67
CA VAL A 107 7.05 -0.22 -1.40
C VAL A 107 8.54 -0.09 -1.65
N LYS A 108 8.94 1.05 -2.21
CA LYS A 108 10.33 1.50 -2.11
C LYS A 108 10.54 1.56 -0.61
N GLY A 109 11.14 0.51 -0.04
CA GLY A 109 11.39 0.43 1.39
C GLY A 109 12.03 1.75 1.78
N GLN A 110 11.32 2.56 2.56
CA GLN A 110 11.88 3.82 2.99
C GLN A 110 13.17 3.47 3.73
N THR A 111 14.28 4.08 3.33
CA THR A 111 15.51 3.89 4.10
C THR A 111 15.26 4.38 5.52
N LYS A 112 15.91 3.77 6.52
CA LYS A 112 15.82 4.23 7.92
C LYS A 112 16.04 5.74 8.06
N LYS A 113 16.95 6.30 7.26
CA LYS A 113 17.19 7.75 7.18
C LYS A 113 15.95 8.53 6.71
N GLN A 114 15.24 8.03 5.70
CA GLN A 114 14.04 8.68 5.17
C GLN A 114 12.92 8.69 6.22
N GLU A 115 12.63 7.55 6.86
CA GLU A 115 11.64 7.47 7.95
C GLU A 115 11.95 8.48 9.07
N MET A 116 13.22 8.63 9.43
CA MET A 116 13.62 9.57 10.47
C MET A 116 13.54 11.04 10.03
N GLU A 117 13.76 11.34 8.75
CA GLU A 117 13.50 12.69 8.21
C GLU A 117 12.00 12.99 8.18
N ASP A 118 11.14 11.98 7.97
CA ASP A 118 9.69 12.14 8.01
C ASP A 118 9.23 12.49 9.44
N ILE A 119 9.70 11.77 10.46
CA ILE A 119 9.45 12.09 11.88
C ILE A 119 9.94 13.52 12.22
N LYS A 120 11.08 13.93 11.67
CA LYS A 120 11.61 15.29 11.85
C LYS A 120 10.72 16.35 11.21
N ARG A 121 10.09 16.06 10.06
CA ARG A 121 9.09 16.94 9.44
C ARG A 121 7.82 17.02 10.28
N ASP A 122 7.38 15.92 10.88
CA ASP A 122 6.21 15.92 11.78
C ASP A 122 6.43 16.80 13.01
N PHE A 123 7.64 16.79 13.60
CA PHE A 123 7.95 17.72 14.69
C PHE A 123 7.86 19.19 14.27
N ARG A 124 8.29 19.51 13.04
CA ARG A 124 8.18 20.88 12.50
C ARG A 124 6.72 21.27 12.25
N HIS A 125 5.93 20.36 11.68
CA HIS A 125 4.50 20.56 11.48
C HIS A 125 3.77 20.79 12.81
N ASN A 126 4.22 20.12 13.87
CA ASN A 126 3.70 20.28 15.23
C ASN A 126 4.33 21.45 16.02
N GLY A 127 4.99 22.39 15.34
CA GLY A 127 5.48 23.65 15.91
C GLY A 127 6.89 23.62 16.52
N SER A 128 7.63 22.51 16.42
CA SER A 128 9.06 22.48 16.78
C SER A 128 9.95 22.57 15.55
N PHE A 129 10.33 23.79 15.21
CA PHE A 129 11.19 24.13 14.09
C PHE A 129 12.67 23.96 14.40
N TYR A 130 13.06 24.19 15.65
CA TYR A 130 14.46 24.23 16.09
C TYR A 130 14.82 23.10 17.07
N ALA A 131 13.89 22.16 17.30
CA ALA A 131 14.07 21.05 18.24
C ALA A 131 14.57 21.52 19.62
N GLY A 132 13.97 22.62 20.08
CA GLY A 132 14.28 23.28 21.33
C GLY A 132 15.67 23.92 21.41
N LYS A 133 16.27 24.27 20.29
CA LYS A 133 17.49 25.11 20.22
C LYS A 133 17.25 26.34 19.34
N PRO A 134 16.33 27.24 19.76
CA PRO A 134 15.98 28.40 18.96
C PRO A 134 17.16 29.38 18.83
N PRO A 135 17.37 30.01 17.66
CA PRO A 135 18.40 31.02 17.50
C PRO A 135 18.03 32.32 18.22
N LEU A 136 19.04 33.04 18.74
CA LEU A 136 18.85 34.28 19.52
C LEU A 136 18.16 35.40 18.73
N ILE A 137 18.24 35.37 17.39
CA ILE A 137 17.59 36.36 16.52
C ILE A 137 16.07 36.41 16.71
N LEU A 138 15.44 35.32 17.16
CA LEU A 138 14.01 35.28 17.45
C LEU A 138 13.60 36.16 18.63
N LEU A 139 14.53 36.58 19.49
CA LEU A 139 14.26 37.53 20.57
C LEU A 139 14.11 38.97 20.08
N ASN A 140 14.61 39.28 18.88
CA ASN A 140 14.39 40.58 18.26
C ASN A 140 13.02 40.59 17.57
N PRO A 141 12.10 41.51 17.90
CA PRO A 141 10.80 41.61 17.22
C PRO A 141 10.91 41.91 15.72
N PHE A 142 12.04 42.43 15.25
CA PHE A 142 12.35 42.60 13.82
C PHE A 142 13.03 41.37 13.18
N GLY A 143 13.50 40.42 14.01
CA GLY A 143 14.24 39.22 13.60
C GLY A 143 13.48 37.91 13.82
N GLY A 144 12.26 37.98 14.37
CA GLY A 144 11.37 36.84 14.56
C GLY A 144 10.39 37.04 15.72
N SER A 145 9.84 35.93 16.21
CA SER A 145 8.87 35.92 17.31
C SER A 145 9.54 35.51 18.63
N PRO A 146 9.62 36.41 19.64
CA PRO A 146 10.14 36.06 20.96
C PRO A 146 9.31 34.97 21.64
N LEU A 147 8.00 34.94 21.37
CA LEU A 147 7.12 33.88 21.87
C LEU A 147 7.53 32.50 21.33
N THR A 148 7.92 32.42 20.05
CA THR A 148 8.43 31.18 19.45
C THR A 148 9.75 30.75 20.09
N PHE A 149 10.63 31.71 20.42
CA PHE A 149 11.87 31.42 21.15
C PHE A 149 11.59 30.75 22.50
N PHE A 150 10.70 31.33 23.32
CA PHE A 150 10.35 30.75 24.62
C PHE A 150 9.60 29.43 24.49
N TYR A 151 8.69 29.31 23.51
CA TYR A 151 8.02 28.04 23.23
C TYR A 151 9.02 26.93 22.88
N GLU A 152 10.03 27.20 22.05
CA GLU A 152 11.07 26.22 21.73
C GLU A 152 11.91 25.83 22.95
N LEU A 153 12.21 26.75 23.86
CA LEU A 153 12.97 26.42 25.07
C LEU A 153 12.20 25.52 26.04
N PHE A 154 10.93 25.84 26.29
CA PHE A 154 10.14 25.26 27.38
C PHE A 154 8.99 24.34 26.94
N GLY A 155 8.70 24.27 25.65
CA GLY A 155 7.60 23.49 25.10
C GLY A 155 7.84 21.98 25.16
N LYS A 156 6.76 21.22 25.40
CA LYS A 156 6.81 19.75 25.44
C LYS A 156 7.17 19.14 24.08
N THR A 157 6.63 19.67 22.98
CA THR A 157 6.94 19.21 21.62
C THR A 157 8.42 19.46 21.27
N PRO A 158 8.97 20.68 21.47
CA PRO A 158 10.41 20.94 21.39
C PRO A 158 11.30 20.04 22.24
N ALA A 159 10.90 19.74 23.47
CA ALA A 159 11.65 18.82 24.33
C ALA A 159 11.73 17.40 23.74
N ARG A 160 10.62 16.88 23.18
CA ARG A 160 10.58 15.60 22.46
C ARG A 160 11.42 15.63 21.20
N ALA A 161 11.29 16.70 20.40
CA ALA A 161 12.08 16.91 19.19
C ALA A 161 13.60 16.96 19.50
N ARG A 162 14.00 17.55 20.62
CA ARG A 162 15.39 17.56 21.10
C ARG A 162 15.91 16.15 21.39
N ASN A 163 15.11 15.33 22.07
CA ASN A 163 15.46 13.94 22.36
C ASN A 163 15.55 13.11 21.08
N PHE A 164 14.55 13.24 20.21
CA PHE A 164 14.56 12.62 18.89
C PHE A 164 15.79 13.02 18.08
N ASN A 165 16.15 14.31 18.04
CA ASN A 165 17.33 14.76 17.31
C ASN A 165 18.65 14.19 17.86
N ARG A 166 18.75 13.89 19.16
CA ARG A 166 19.92 13.19 19.71
C ARG A 166 20.01 11.75 19.21
N TYR A 167 18.89 11.03 19.25
CA TYR A 167 18.79 9.70 18.65
C TYR A 167 19.07 9.74 17.15
N TYR A 168 18.50 10.72 16.44
CA TYR A 168 18.66 10.91 15.00
C TYR A 168 20.13 11.02 14.59
N LYS A 169 20.89 11.89 15.25
CA LYS A 169 22.32 12.09 14.98
C LYS A 169 23.14 10.83 15.28
N LYS A 170 22.83 10.13 16.38
CA LYS A 170 23.49 8.86 16.73
C LYS A 170 23.25 7.83 15.64
N GLU A 171 22.02 7.64 15.23
CA GLU A 171 21.66 6.64 14.23
C GLU A 171 22.26 6.95 12.85
N LEU A 172 22.25 8.22 12.43
CA LEU A 172 22.93 8.62 11.19
C LEU A 172 24.41 8.27 11.19
N SER A 173 25.09 8.48 12.33
CA SER A 173 26.52 8.13 12.45
C SER A 173 26.75 6.63 12.33
N LEU A 174 25.85 5.81 12.86
CA LEU A 174 25.91 4.35 12.73
C LEU A 174 25.67 3.91 11.29
N ILE A 175 24.65 4.46 10.63
CA ILE A 175 24.37 4.21 9.20
C ILE A 175 25.57 4.58 8.32
N GLU A 176 26.29 5.65 8.66
CA GLU A 176 27.49 6.05 7.94
C GLU A 176 28.65 5.07 8.14
N ILE A 177 28.86 4.61 9.37
CA ILE A 177 29.83 3.56 9.67
C ILE A 177 29.50 2.26 8.93
N ASP A 178 28.23 1.85 8.93
CA ASP A 178 27.76 0.60 8.30
C ASP A 178 28.03 0.56 6.79
N LYS A 179 28.15 1.72 6.12
CA LYS A 179 28.57 1.78 4.72
C LYS A 179 29.98 1.24 4.52
N PHE A 180 30.86 1.47 5.49
CA PHE A 180 32.28 1.11 5.44
C PHE A 180 32.61 -0.17 6.20
N PHE A 181 31.83 -0.49 7.23
CA PHE A 181 32.05 -1.64 8.10
C PHE A 181 30.75 -2.43 8.29
N ASN A 182 30.50 -3.37 7.40
CA ASN A 182 29.36 -4.28 7.48
C ASN A 182 29.77 -5.73 7.19
N LYS A 183 28.87 -6.65 7.49
CA LYS A 183 29.07 -8.10 7.34
C LYS A 183 29.54 -8.48 5.93
N SER A 184 28.97 -7.88 4.89
CA SER A 184 29.33 -8.19 3.49
C SER A 184 30.77 -7.78 3.16
N LEU A 185 31.14 -6.53 3.50
CA LEU A 185 32.50 -6.04 3.29
C LEU A 185 33.52 -6.84 4.09
N VAL A 186 33.24 -7.12 5.36
CA VAL A 186 34.15 -7.92 6.20
C VAL A 186 34.34 -9.32 5.61
N ILE A 187 33.27 -9.99 5.15
CA ILE A 187 33.38 -11.30 4.48
C ILE A 187 34.23 -11.23 3.21
N SER A 188 34.14 -10.13 2.43
CA SER A 188 34.89 -9.99 1.18
C SER A 188 36.40 -9.81 1.38
N TYR A 189 36.81 -9.23 2.51
CA TYR A 189 38.23 -8.93 2.78
C TYR A 189 38.85 -9.79 3.87
N THR A 190 38.10 -10.73 4.44
CA THR A 190 38.56 -11.60 5.53
C THR A 190 38.03 -13.03 5.37
N THR A 191 38.65 -13.97 6.08
CA THR A 191 38.21 -15.38 6.12
C THR A 191 37.19 -15.65 7.23
N LEU A 192 36.78 -14.65 8.01
CA LEU A 192 35.91 -14.81 9.19
C LEU A 192 34.49 -15.20 8.78
N ARG A 193 33.92 -16.23 9.42
CA ARG A 193 32.54 -16.72 9.15
C ARG A 193 31.80 -17.05 10.44
N GLY A 194 30.46 -17.14 10.34
CA GLY A 194 29.60 -17.57 11.45
C GLY A 194 29.82 -16.75 12.74
N LYS A 195 29.97 -17.46 13.87
CA LYS A 195 30.13 -16.84 15.20
C LYS A 195 31.36 -15.95 15.31
N GLU A 196 32.45 -16.29 14.64
CA GLU A 196 33.70 -15.50 14.70
C GLU A 196 33.53 -14.14 14.02
N LEU A 197 32.80 -14.13 12.90
CA LEU A 197 32.46 -12.92 12.18
C LEU A 197 31.56 -12.00 13.01
N ASP A 198 30.51 -12.56 13.61
CA ASP A 198 29.57 -11.76 14.42
C ASP A 198 30.28 -11.18 15.66
N LYS A 199 31.19 -11.93 16.28
CA LYS A 199 32.04 -11.43 17.38
C LYS A 199 33.01 -10.35 16.92
N PHE A 200 33.69 -10.54 15.78
CA PHE A 200 34.59 -9.55 15.21
C PHE A 200 33.87 -8.23 14.90
N LEU A 201 32.66 -8.30 14.31
CA LEU A 201 31.85 -7.13 14.01
C LEU A 201 31.48 -6.34 15.27
N LEU A 202 31.32 -7.01 16.42
CA LEU A 202 31.03 -6.38 17.71
C LEU A 202 32.30 -5.78 18.34
N ASP A 203 33.38 -6.56 18.39
CA ASP A 203 34.62 -6.20 19.10
C ASP A 203 35.42 -5.11 18.37
N TYR A 204 35.33 -5.06 17.04
CA TYR A 204 36.08 -4.13 16.18
C TYR A 204 35.17 -3.15 15.44
N TYR A 205 33.95 -2.92 15.93
CA TYR A 205 33.07 -1.90 15.36
C TYR A 205 33.71 -0.51 15.50
N PRO A 206 33.96 0.22 14.40
CA PRO A 206 34.66 1.49 14.49
C PRO A 206 33.74 2.57 15.09
N SER A 207 34.32 3.48 15.86
CA SER A 207 33.61 4.65 16.37
C SER A 207 33.37 5.67 15.26
N SER A 208 32.37 6.52 15.44
CA SER A 208 32.06 7.61 14.49
C SER A 208 33.24 8.57 14.28
N SER A 209 34.09 8.78 15.30
CA SER A 209 35.28 9.63 15.16
C SER A 209 36.37 8.97 14.32
N MET A 210 36.52 7.65 14.39
CA MET A 210 37.48 6.92 13.55
C MET A 210 37.03 6.90 12.11
N ALA A 211 35.77 6.55 11.85
CA ALA A 211 35.20 6.45 10.51
C ALA A 211 34.93 7.80 9.84
N ASN A 212 35.17 8.90 10.54
CA ASN A 212 34.93 10.23 10.00
C ASN A 212 35.85 10.49 8.80
N ASN A 213 35.26 10.84 7.65
CA ASN A 213 35.97 11.06 6.38
C ASN A 213 36.71 9.83 5.82
N TRP A 214 36.33 8.61 6.20
CA TRP A 214 36.90 7.42 5.56
C TRP A 214 36.60 7.36 4.06
N SER A 215 37.61 6.99 3.29
CA SER A 215 37.42 6.47 1.95
C SER A 215 37.16 4.97 1.98
N ASN A 216 36.72 4.41 0.85
CA ASN A 216 36.61 2.95 0.69
C ASN A 216 37.95 2.25 0.96
N TYR A 217 39.07 2.88 0.60
CA TYR A 217 40.40 2.31 0.85
C TYR A 217 40.71 2.23 2.35
N ASP A 218 40.42 3.28 3.10
CA ASP A 218 40.67 3.32 4.55
C ASP A 218 39.84 2.26 5.28
N ALA A 219 38.59 2.08 4.87
CA ALA A 219 37.72 1.04 5.39
C ALA A 219 38.29 -0.37 5.14
N VAL A 220 38.73 -0.66 3.90
CA VAL A 220 39.33 -1.95 3.55
C VAL A 220 40.63 -2.19 4.32
N LYS A 221 41.47 -1.16 4.45
CA LYS A 221 42.71 -1.22 5.24
C LYS A 221 42.41 -1.56 6.70
N TYR A 222 41.47 -0.82 7.31
CA TYR A 222 41.06 -1.06 8.69
C TYR A 222 40.54 -2.48 8.90
N ILE A 223 39.66 -2.98 8.01
CA ILE A 223 39.12 -4.35 8.07
C ILE A 223 40.24 -5.39 8.05
N LYS A 224 41.22 -5.24 7.13
CA LYS A 224 42.32 -6.21 7.01
C LYS A 224 43.25 -6.20 8.23
N GLU A 225 43.61 -5.02 8.72
CA GLU A 225 44.51 -4.87 9.88
C GLU A 225 43.86 -5.38 11.17
N SER A 226 42.61 -5.01 11.41
CA SER A 226 41.84 -5.47 12.58
C SER A 226 41.55 -6.97 12.53
N ALA A 227 41.19 -7.52 11.37
CA ALA A 227 40.95 -8.95 11.23
C ALA A 227 42.22 -9.78 11.46
N LYS A 228 43.37 -9.31 10.95
CA LYS A 228 44.67 -9.93 11.22
C LYS A 228 44.92 -10.00 12.73
N TYR A 229 44.82 -8.86 13.41
CA TYR A 229 45.01 -8.79 14.86
C TYR A 229 44.03 -9.72 15.61
N TYR A 230 42.75 -9.73 15.23
CA TYR A 230 41.77 -10.65 15.81
C TYR A 230 42.16 -12.12 15.65
N THR A 231 42.54 -12.56 14.45
CA THR A 231 42.95 -13.95 14.21
C THR A 231 44.22 -14.34 14.96
N ASP A 232 45.17 -13.40 15.11
CA ASP A 232 46.40 -13.64 15.86
C ASP A 232 46.12 -13.82 17.36
N THR A 233 45.14 -13.07 17.91
CA THR A 233 44.70 -13.27 19.31
C THR A 233 44.01 -14.61 19.54
N LEU A 234 43.24 -15.10 18.56
CA LEU A 234 42.59 -16.43 18.64
C LEU A 234 43.62 -17.56 18.63
N LYS A 235 44.66 -17.47 17.79
CA LYS A 235 45.74 -18.46 17.73
C LYS A 235 46.57 -18.57 19.01
N ARG A 236 46.65 -17.50 19.79
CA ARG A 236 47.41 -17.49 21.06
C ARG A 236 46.62 -18.11 22.23
N ASN A 237 45.30 -18.12 22.12
CA ASN A 237 44.41 -18.54 23.20
C ASN A 237 43.84 -19.97 23.01
N ASN A 238 44.16 -20.61 21.88
CA ASN A 238 43.89 -22.01 21.56
C ASN A 238 45.19 -22.81 21.56
#